data_AF-A0A6I3U612-F1
#
_entry.id   AF-A0A6I3U612-F1
#
_cell.length_a   1.000
_cell.length_b   1.000
_cell.length_c   1.000
_cell.angle_alpha   90.00
_cell.angle_beta   90.00
_cell.angle_gamma   90.00
#
_symmetry.space_group_name_H-M   'P 1'
#
loop_
_entity.id
_entity.type
_entity.pdbx_description
1 polymer ?
#
loop_
_entity_poly.entity_id
_entity_poly.type
_entity_poly.pdbx_seq_one_letter_code
_entity_poly.pdbx_strand_id
1 'polypeptide(L)'
;FDIMGLLGNGADFAILEQAGVQECDIFIALTEHDEVNMISAVLAKKMGAKETIVRVRKPEYSNTYFKEKNILGFSLIVNPELLAARAI
;
A
#
# COMPACT_ATOMS: atom_id res chain seq x y z
N PHE A 1 2.46 11.86 23.15
CA PHE A 1 1.81 12.03 21.85
C PHE A 1 1.36 10.66 21.39
N ASP A 2 0.12 10.51 20.93
CA ASP A 2 -0.45 9.21 20.54
C ASP A 2 -0.12 8.80 19.09
N ILE A 3 0.79 9.54 18.44
CA ILE A 3 1.27 9.30 17.08
C ILE A 3 2.75 9.63 16.98
N MET A 4 3.46 8.90 16.11
CA MET A 4 4.85 9.13 15.75
C MET A 4 4.94 9.50 14.27
N GLY A 5 5.84 10.43 13.94
CA GLY A 5 6.13 10.81 12.56
C GLY A 5 7.56 10.45 12.19
N LEU A 6 7.76 9.97 10.96
CA LEU A 6 9.05 9.70 10.37
C LEU A 6 9.12 10.35 8.99
N LEU A 7 10.17 11.13 8.74
CA LEU A 7 10.39 11.76 7.44
C LEU A 7 11.19 10.79 6.55
N GLY A 8 10.66 10.46 5.38
CA GLY A 8 11.35 9.60 4.43
C GLY A 8 10.47 9.21 3.24
N ASN A 9 11.04 8.42 2.33
CA ASN A 9 10.31 7.84 1.20
C ASN A 9 9.74 6.47 1.62
N GLY A 10 8.44 6.26 1.47
CA GLY A 10 7.80 4.97 1.80
C GLY A 10 8.27 3.79 0.96
N ALA A 11 8.90 4.04 -0.20
CA ALA A 11 9.51 3.01 -1.03
C ALA A 11 10.96 2.67 -0.63
N ASP A 12 11.51 3.30 0.41
CA ASP A 12 12.83 3.02 0.94
C ASP A 12 12.76 1.98 2.07
N PHE A 13 13.48 0.87 1.90
CA PHE A 13 13.55 -0.20 2.88
C PHE A 13 14.02 0.29 4.25
N ALA A 14 15.05 1.15 4.30
CA ALA A 14 15.61 1.63 5.56
C ALA A 14 14.61 2.49 6.34
N ILE A 15 13.77 3.25 5.62
CA ILE A 15 12.70 4.06 6.23
C ILE A 15 11.59 3.16 6.79
N LEU A 16 11.18 2.11 6.05
CA LEU A 16 10.18 1.15 6.53
C LEU A 16 10.68 0.34 7.73
N GLU A 17 11.97 0.00 7.75
CA GLU A 17 12.60 -0.70 8.87
C GLU A 17 12.63 0.18 10.12
N GLN A 18 13.06 1.45 9.98
CA GLN A 18 13.00 2.44 11.05
C GLN A 18 11.58 2.69 11.56
N ALA A 19 10.57 2.60 10.68
CA ALA A 19 9.17 2.70 11.04
C ALA A 19 8.61 1.42 11.72
N GLY A 20 9.39 0.35 11.84
CA GLY A 20 8.97 -0.88 12.53
C GLY A 20 7.95 -1.71 11.76
N VAL A 21 7.92 -1.61 10.43
CA VAL A 21 6.89 -2.26 9.57
C VAL A 21 6.83 -3.78 9.74
N GLN A 22 7.93 -4.42 10.13
CA GLN A 22 8.00 -5.87 10.37
C GLN A 22 7.02 -6.39 11.44
N GLU A 23 6.62 -5.55 12.40
CA GLU A 23 5.69 -5.92 13.48
C GLU A 23 4.29 -5.31 13.27
N CYS A 24 4.06 -4.63 12.16
CA CYS A 24 2.80 -3.92 11.95
C CYS A 24 1.66 -4.88 11.59
N ASP A 25 0.49 -4.64 12.21
CA ASP A 25 -0.72 -5.37 11.86
C ASP A 25 -1.25 -4.96 10.49
N ILE A 26 -1.24 -3.65 10.20
CA ILE A 26 -1.77 -3.08 8.96
C ILE A 26 -0.81 -2.00 8.45
N PHE A 27 -0.34 -2.18 7.23
CA PHE A 27 0.36 -1.16 6.47
C PHE A 27 -0.56 -0.56 5.41
N ILE A 28 -0.61 0.78 5.31
CA ILE A 28 -1.48 1.47 4.36
C ILE A 28 -0.65 2.48 3.55
N ALA A 29 -0.65 2.33 2.23
CA ALA A 29 0.04 3.26 1.33
C ALA A 29 -0.95 4.13 0.55
N LEU A 30 -0.99 5.42 0.89
CA LEU A 30 -1.99 6.39 0.43
C LEU A 30 -1.38 7.65 -0.20
N THR A 31 -0.12 7.60 -0.66
CA THR A 31 0.50 8.77 -1.30
C THR A 31 -0.15 9.07 -2.65
N GLU A 32 0.18 10.23 -3.24
CA GLU A 32 -0.31 10.61 -4.57
C GLU A 32 0.25 9.75 -5.71
N HIS A 33 1.31 8.97 -5.48
CA HIS A 33 2.00 8.19 -6.49
C HIS A 33 1.67 6.71 -6.33
N ASP A 34 0.94 6.15 -7.30
CA ASP A 34 0.52 4.74 -7.27
C ASP A 34 1.74 3.80 -7.27
N GLU A 35 2.80 4.15 -8.01
CA GLU A 35 4.04 3.36 -8.08
C GLU A 35 4.74 3.29 -6.71
N VAL A 36 4.79 4.42 -5.99
CA VAL A 36 5.34 4.47 -4.62
C VAL A 36 4.47 3.62 -3.71
N ASN A 37 3.15 3.73 -3.80
CA ASN A 37 2.24 2.96 -2.94
C ASN A 37 2.41 1.46 -3.14
N MET A 38 2.48 1.02 -4.41
CA MET A 38 2.67 -0.39 -4.75
C MET A 38 4.01 -0.92 -4.25
N ILE A 39 5.11 -0.20 -4.50
CA ILE A 39 6.44 -0.63 -4.05
C ILE A 39 6.50 -0.68 -2.51
N SER A 40 6.02 0.37 -1.84
CA SER A 40 5.99 0.45 -0.38
C SER A 40 5.23 -0.73 0.22
N ALA A 41 4.05 -1.06 -0.32
CA ALA A 41 3.23 -2.17 0.16
C ALA A 41 3.89 -3.54 -0.10
N VAL A 42 4.56 -3.73 -1.25
CA VAL A 42 5.29 -4.99 -1.54
C VAL A 42 6.45 -5.17 -0.55
N LEU A 43 7.21 -4.10 -0.30
CA LEU A 43 8.31 -4.12 0.67
C LEU A 43 7.76 -4.42 2.07
N ALA A 44 6.73 -3.70 2.51
CA ALA A 44 6.09 -3.92 3.80
C ALA A 44 5.62 -5.36 3.99
N LYS A 45 4.94 -5.94 2.98
CA LYS A 45 4.50 -7.34 3.01
C LYS A 45 5.68 -8.31 3.16
N LYS A 46 6.75 -8.07 2.40
CA LYS A 46 7.98 -8.89 2.47
C LYS A 46 8.72 -8.75 3.80
N MET A 47 8.61 -7.60 4.46
CA MET A 47 9.26 -7.30 5.74
C MET A 47 8.51 -7.87 6.95
N GLY A 48 7.23 -8.24 6.81
CA GLY A 48 6.46 -8.87 7.88
C GLY A 48 5.11 -8.25 8.19
N ALA A 49 4.71 -7.18 7.50
CA ALA A 49 3.39 -6.58 7.68
C ALA A 49 2.29 -7.63 7.47
N LYS A 50 1.40 -7.79 8.46
CA LYS A 50 0.35 -8.82 8.38
C LYS A 50 -0.62 -8.51 7.25
N GLU A 51 -1.14 -7.29 7.21
CA GLU A 51 -2.03 -6.80 6.17
C GLU A 51 -1.42 -5.60 5.42
N THR A 52 -1.66 -5.54 4.11
CA THR A 52 -1.24 -4.41 3.27
C THR A 52 -2.38 -3.87 2.44
N ILE A 53 -2.68 -2.59 2.59
CA ILE A 53 -3.72 -1.87 1.86
C ILE A 53 -3.05 -0.82 0.98
N VAL A 54 -3.36 -0.84 -0.31
CA VAL A 54 -2.72 0.04 -1.28
C VAL A 54 -3.77 0.85 -2.04
N ARG A 55 -3.53 2.17 -2.16
CA ARG A 55 -4.32 3.05 -3.02
C ARG A 55 -3.73 3.07 -4.43
N VAL A 56 -4.57 2.81 -5.42
CA VAL A 56 -4.21 2.80 -6.84
C VAL A 56 -5.31 3.46 -7.66
N ARG A 57 -5.02 4.58 -8.32
CA ARG A 57 -5.97 5.32 -9.16
C ARG A 57 -5.98 4.83 -10.60
N LYS A 58 -4.81 4.51 -11.14
CA LYS A 58 -4.66 4.10 -12.55
C LYS A 58 -5.43 2.81 -12.83
N PRO A 59 -6.35 2.83 -13.82
CA PRO A 59 -7.15 1.65 -14.17
C PRO A 59 -6.30 0.42 -14.50
N GLU A 60 -5.13 0.62 -15.14
CA GLU A 60 -4.20 -0.44 -15.52
C GLU A 60 -3.73 -1.30 -14.33
N TYR A 61 -3.49 -0.66 -13.19
CA TYR A 61 -3.01 -1.30 -11.96
C TYR A 61 -4.14 -1.77 -11.04
N SER A 62 -5.35 -1.24 -11.22
CA SER A 62 -6.55 -1.66 -10.48
C SER A 62 -7.35 -2.77 -11.18
N ASN A 63 -6.89 -3.20 -12.36
CA ASN A 63 -7.52 -4.22 -13.17
C ASN A 63 -7.59 -5.57 -12.41
N THR A 64 -8.63 -6.32 -12.69
CA THR A 64 -8.95 -7.66 -12.19
C THR A 64 -7.73 -8.60 -12.19
N TYR A 65 -6.83 -8.48 -13.17
CA TYR A 65 -5.59 -9.25 -13.22
C TYR A 65 -4.73 -9.14 -11.94
N PHE A 66 -4.52 -7.92 -11.43
CA PHE A 66 -3.73 -7.70 -10.21
C PHE A 66 -4.45 -8.18 -8.95
N LYS A 67 -5.79 -8.08 -8.93
CA LYS A 67 -6.62 -8.53 -7.80
C LYS A 67 -6.74 -10.05 -7.73
N GLU A 68 -7.07 -10.71 -8.84
CA GLU A 68 -7.35 -12.15 -8.88
C GLU A 68 -6.09 -13.00 -8.77
N LYS A 69 -4.99 -12.55 -9.39
CA LYS A 69 -3.73 -13.31 -9.34
C LYS A 69 -2.93 -13.05 -8.08
N ASN A 70 -3.32 -12.05 -7.27
CA ASN A 70 -2.60 -11.57 -6.09
C ASN A 70 -1.07 -11.53 -6.28
N ILE A 71 -0.63 -11.12 -7.47
CA ILE A 71 0.78 -11.22 -7.89
C ILE A 71 1.74 -10.44 -6.99
N LEU A 72 1.22 -9.44 -6.29
CA LEU A 72 1.99 -8.57 -5.41
C LEU A 72 1.74 -8.86 -3.91
N GLY A 73 0.83 -9.78 -3.58
CA GLY A 73 0.54 -10.19 -2.20
C GLY A 73 -0.24 -9.15 -1.38
N PHE A 74 -0.91 -8.20 -2.04
CA PHE A 74 -1.69 -7.17 -1.37
C PHE A 74 -2.98 -7.74 -0.77
N SER A 75 -3.33 -7.28 0.42
CA SER A 75 -4.57 -7.67 1.08
C SER A 75 -5.77 -6.96 0.45
N LEU A 76 -5.60 -5.68 0.09
CA LEU A 76 -6.66 -4.87 -0.52
C LEU A 76 -6.08 -3.79 -1.44
N ILE A 77 -6.68 -3.65 -2.62
CA ILE A 77 -6.44 -2.54 -3.55
C ILE A 77 -7.67 -1.64 -3.59
N VAL A 78 -7.47 -0.37 -3.21
CA VAL A 78 -8.49 0.68 -3.20
C VAL A 78 -8.27 1.61 -4.39
N ASN A 79 -9.27 1.69 -5.28
CA ASN A 79 -9.33 2.69 -6.34
C ASN A 79 -10.43 3.70 -5.99
N PRO A 80 -10.08 4.90 -5.47
CA PRO A 80 -11.04 5.90 -5.04
C PRO A 80 -12.00 6.33 -6.16
N GLU A 81 -11.50 6.48 -7.39
CA GLU A 81 -12.26 6.94 -8.55
C GLU A 81 -13.32 5.92 -8.95
N LEU A 82 -12.96 4.64 -8.98
CA LEU A 82 -13.88 3.54 -9.25
C LEU A 82 -14.94 3.41 -8.15
N LEU A 83 -14.55 3.61 -6.89
CA LEU A 83 -15.49 3.59 -5.77
C LEU A 83 -16.48 4.75 -5.86
N ALA A 84 -16.00 5.96 -6.15
CA ALA A 84 -16.85 7.12 -6.36
C ALA A 84 -17.81 6.92 -7.53
N ALA A 85 -17.35 6.40 -8.66
CA ALA A 85 -18.17 6.12 -9.83
C ALA A 85 -19.29 5.08 -9.58
N ARG A 86 -19.12 4.19 -8.59
CA ARG A 86 -20.12 3.20 -8.19
C ARG A 86 -21.08 3.69 -7.10
N ALA A 87 -20.74 4.79 -6.42
CA ALA A 87 -21.53 5.36 -5.33
C ALA A 87 -22.61 6.35 -5.81
N ILE A 88 -22.67 6.59 -7.12
CA ILE A 88 -23.68 7.36 -7.86
C ILE A 88 -24.48 6.39 -8.73
#